data_AF-A0A2C9M0E8-F1
#
_entry.id   AF-A0A2C9M0E8-F1
#
_cell.length_a   1.000
_cell.length_b   1.000
_cell.length_c   1.000
_cell.angle_alpha   90.00
_cell.angle_beta   90.00
_cell.angle_gamma   90.00
#
_symmetry.space_group_name_H-M   'P 1'
#
loop_
_entity.id
_entity.type
_entity.pdbx_description
1 polymer ?
#
loop_
_entity_poly.entity_id
_entity_poly.type
_entity_poly.pdbx_seq_one_letter_code
_entity_poly.pdbx_strand_id
1 'polypeptide(L)'
;VVGPFYAFWSSFCTNKSYVWEEKYDTREAPDRRCRRAMESENKKLRDAARKERNEEIRNLVAYVKKRDKRVQAYKKKLEERHAEIEAKTKQKREEELRERKKQLENYKEAGWSAMSGLEKDLQQLEAHLDEHFGEVNDGPLDENDELCENGEEELYLDDLYCVACNKSFKSDK
;
A
#
# COMPACT_ATOMS: atom_id res chain seq x y z
N VAL A 1 -5.64 36.66 -8.22
CA VAL A 1 -6.07 37.32 -6.95
C VAL A 1 -7.01 36.46 -6.10
N VAL A 2 -7.97 35.73 -6.67
CA VAL A 2 -8.95 34.92 -5.88
C VAL A 2 -8.31 33.75 -5.11
N GLY A 3 -7.33 33.05 -5.71
CA GLY A 3 -6.64 31.91 -5.08
C GLY A 3 -5.93 32.26 -3.76
N PRO A 4 -4.99 33.23 -3.75
CA PRO A 4 -4.29 33.64 -2.54
C PRO A 4 -5.21 34.10 -1.41
N PHE A 5 -6.30 34.80 -1.74
CA PHE A 5 -7.30 35.24 -0.77
C PHE A 5 -7.93 34.05 -0.03
N TYR A 6 -8.51 33.10 -0.78
CA TYR A 6 -9.15 31.94 -0.16
C TYR A 6 -8.15 30.98 0.49
N ALA A 7 -6.90 30.93 0.02
CA ALA A 7 -5.85 30.15 0.67
C ALA A 7 -5.62 30.65 2.10
N PHE A 8 -5.34 31.94 2.28
CA PHE A 8 -5.12 32.55 3.60
C PHE A 8 -6.31 32.36 4.54
N TRP A 9 -7.52 32.66 4.06
CA TRP A 9 -8.73 32.61 4.88
C TRP A 9 -9.20 31.18 5.19
N SER A 10 -8.92 30.22 4.32
CA SER A 10 -9.20 28.80 4.60
C SER A 10 -8.31 28.24 5.70
N SER A 11 -7.10 28.76 5.84
CA SER A 11 -6.15 28.42 6.91
C SER A 11 -6.14 29.44 8.05
N PHE A 12 -7.23 30.21 8.21
CA PHE A 12 -7.27 31.26 9.22
C PHE A 12 -7.07 30.70 10.64
N CYS A 13 -6.27 31.42 11.42
CA CYS A 13 -6.01 31.17 12.84
C CYS A 13 -6.06 32.51 13.59
N THR A 14 -6.80 32.53 14.69
CA THR A 14 -6.87 33.69 15.59
C THR A 14 -5.61 33.82 16.45
N ASN A 15 -5.10 35.05 16.59
CA ASN A 15 -4.03 35.40 17.54
C ASN A 15 -4.57 35.81 18.92
N LYS A 16 -5.90 35.73 19.14
CA LYS A 16 -6.49 36.06 20.45
C LYS A 16 -6.06 35.03 21.50
N SER A 17 -5.75 35.52 22.69
CA SER A 17 -5.22 34.70 23.78
C SER A 17 -6.29 33.83 24.44
N TYR A 18 -7.55 34.30 24.50
CA TYR A 18 -8.69 33.67 25.21
C TYR A 18 -8.50 33.48 26.71
N VAL A 19 -7.65 34.30 27.33
CA VAL A 19 -7.38 34.20 28.79
C VAL A 19 -8.65 34.42 29.63
N TRP A 20 -9.63 35.17 29.12
CA TRP A 20 -10.92 35.37 29.82
C TRP A 20 -11.84 34.13 29.83
N GLU A 21 -11.53 33.10 29.03
CA GLU A 21 -12.26 31.81 29.04
C GLU A 21 -11.74 30.86 30.12
N GLU A 22 -10.66 31.24 30.80
CA GLU A 22 -10.06 30.44 31.87
C GLU A 22 -10.98 30.42 33.10
N LYS A 23 -11.29 29.21 33.60
CA LYS A 23 -12.19 29.03 34.75
C LYS A 23 -11.46 29.01 36.09
N TYR A 24 -10.20 28.62 36.10
CA TYR A 24 -9.43 28.40 37.32
C TYR A 24 -8.32 29.44 37.47
N ASP A 25 -8.19 30.09 38.63
CA ASP A 25 -7.00 30.91 38.91
C ASP A 25 -5.86 30.02 39.42
N THR A 26 -4.81 29.86 38.62
CA THR A 26 -3.63 29.06 38.96
C THR A 26 -2.88 29.51 40.21
N ARG A 27 -3.14 30.74 40.69
CA ARG A 27 -2.53 31.30 41.92
C ARG A 27 -3.17 30.78 43.20
N GLU A 28 -4.42 30.33 43.11
CA GLU A 28 -5.18 29.78 44.24
C GLU A 28 -4.91 28.27 44.45
N ALA A 29 -4.04 27.69 43.63
CA ALA A 29 -3.76 26.26 43.67
C ALA A 29 -3.02 25.87 44.98
N PRO A 30 -3.52 24.88 45.75
CA PRO A 30 -2.93 24.48 47.02
C PRO A 30 -1.60 23.72 46.86
N ASP A 31 -1.45 22.96 45.78
CA ASP A 31 -0.26 22.15 45.49
C ASP A 31 0.19 22.27 44.04
N ARG A 32 1.47 21.98 43.77
CA ARG A 32 2.03 21.95 42.40
C ARG A 32 1.24 21.04 41.47
N ARG A 33 0.74 19.91 41.97
CA ARG A 33 -0.07 18.96 41.19
C ARG A 33 -1.41 19.56 40.80
N CYS A 34 -2.08 20.24 41.73
CA CYS A 34 -3.33 20.95 41.50
C CYS A 34 -3.15 22.10 40.50
N ARG A 35 -2.06 22.89 40.64
CA ARG A 35 -1.75 23.97 39.69
C ARG A 35 -1.62 23.46 38.26
N ARG A 36 -0.91 22.35 38.05
CA ARG A 36 -0.77 21.72 36.72
C ARG A 36 -2.10 21.22 36.17
N ALA A 37 -2.96 20.66 37.02
CA ALA A 37 -4.29 20.25 36.60
C ALA A 37 -5.13 21.46 36.16
N MET A 38 -5.11 22.55 36.94
CA MET A 38 -5.80 23.81 36.62
C MET A 38 -5.27 24.44 35.32
N GLU A 39 -3.95 24.51 35.13
CA GLU A 39 -3.33 24.98 33.88
C GLU A 39 -3.74 24.14 32.67
N SER A 40 -3.81 22.81 32.84
CA SER A 40 -4.25 21.88 31.79
C SER A 40 -5.71 22.12 31.40
N GLU A 41 -6.61 22.26 32.38
CA GLU A 41 -8.03 22.56 32.12
C GLU A 41 -8.21 23.94 31.48
N ASN A 42 -7.51 24.97 31.96
CA ASN A 42 -7.53 26.30 31.34
C ASN A 42 -6.99 26.26 29.90
N LYS A 43 -5.93 25.50 29.64
CA LYS A 43 -5.42 25.31 28.27
C LYS A 43 -6.47 24.66 27.37
N LYS A 44 -7.16 23.61 27.84
CA LYS A 44 -8.25 22.97 27.08
C LYS A 44 -9.36 23.96 26.74
N LEU A 45 -9.78 24.79 27.70
CA LEU A 45 -10.81 25.81 27.48
C LEU A 45 -10.38 26.85 26.44
N ARG A 46 -9.15 27.36 26.56
CA ARG A 46 -8.60 28.30 25.58
C ARG A 46 -8.48 27.70 24.18
N ASP A 47 -7.97 26.48 24.08
CA ASP A 47 -7.80 25.80 22.80
C ASP A 47 -9.16 25.45 22.18
N ALA A 48 -10.17 25.10 22.98
CA ALA A 48 -11.55 24.91 22.53
C ALA A 48 -12.16 26.21 21.98
N ALA A 49 -12.06 27.33 22.71
CA ALA A 49 -12.57 28.63 22.25
C ALA A 49 -11.84 29.14 20.98
N ARG A 50 -10.53 28.92 20.88
CA ARG A 50 -9.77 29.20 19.64
C ARG A 50 -10.26 28.34 18.49
N LYS A 51 -10.48 27.05 18.73
CA LYS A 51 -10.94 26.11 17.71
C LYS A 51 -12.32 26.50 17.19
N GLU A 52 -13.26 26.80 18.08
CA GLU A 52 -14.62 27.24 17.73
C GLU A 52 -14.56 28.48 16.84
N ARG A 53 -13.86 29.54 17.26
CA ARG A 53 -13.73 30.77 16.45
C ARG A 53 -13.08 30.53 15.09
N ASN A 54 -12.06 29.68 15.03
CA ASN A 54 -11.39 29.35 13.78
C ASN A 54 -12.34 28.58 12.84
N GLU A 55 -13.10 27.63 13.38
CA GLU A 55 -14.10 26.86 12.63
C GLU A 55 -15.24 27.76 12.12
N GLU A 56 -15.77 28.67 12.95
CA GLU A 56 -16.75 29.67 12.53
C GLU A 56 -16.27 30.49 11.33
N ILE A 57 -15.04 31.01 11.39
CA ILE A 57 -14.47 31.80 10.30
C ILE A 57 -14.25 30.95 9.07
N ARG A 58 -13.72 29.73 9.21
CA ARG A 58 -13.53 28.80 8.09
C ARG A 58 -14.84 28.40 7.45
N ASN A 59 -15.89 28.18 8.24
CA ASN A 59 -17.24 27.88 7.77
C ASN A 59 -17.85 29.06 7.02
N LEU A 60 -17.70 30.29 7.54
CA LEU A 60 -18.10 31.51 6.85
C LEU A 60 -17.37 31.66 5.51
N VAL A 61 -16.06 31.45 5.51
CA VAL A 61 -15.24 31.53 4.29
C VAL A 61 -15.66 30.48 3.27
N ALA A 62 -15.93 29.24 3.72
CA ALA A 62 -16.43 28.17 2.85
C ALA A 62 -17.78 28.53 2.24
N TYR A 63 -18.68 29.11 3.03
CA TYR A 63 -19.98 29.60 2.59
C TYR A 63 -19.84 30.71 1.53
N VAL A 64 -18.98 31.70 1.76
CA VAL A 64 -18.69 32.77 0.79
C VAL A 64 -18.04 32.19 -0.47
N LYS A 65 -17.06 31.29 -0.33
CA LYS A 65 -16.37 30.62 -1.45
C LYS A 65 -17.34 29.84 -2.34
N LYS A 66 -18.33 29.18 -1.74
CA LYS A 66 -19.37 28.43 -2.48
C LYS A 66 -20.25 29.37 -3.33
N ARG A 67 -20.41 30.63 -2.93
CA ARG A 67 -21.26 31.62 -3.61
C ARG A 67 -20.51 32.58 -4.53
N ASP A 68 -19.18 32.65 -4.42
CA ASP A 68 -18.39 33.53 -5.28
C ASP A 68 -18.46 33.05 -6.74
N LYS A 69 -19.06 33.89 -7.60
CA LYS A 69 -19.22 33.63 -9.04
C LYS A 69 -17.89 33.35 -9.75
N ARG A 70 -16.79 33.96 -9.31
CA ARG A 70 -15.45 33.77 -9.88
C ARG A 70 -14.93 32.36 -9.58
N VAL A 71 -15.20 31.87 -8.37
CA VAL A 71 -14.85 30.51 -7.95
C VAL A 71 -15.72 29.49 -8.66
N GLN A 72 -17.02 29.76 -8.80
CA GLN A 72 -17.94 28.89 -9.56
C GLN A 72 -17.55 28.78 -11.03
N ALA A 73 -17.23 29.90 -11.69
CA ALA A 73 -16.78 29.91 -13.08
C ALA A 73 -15.47 29.13 -13.27
N TYR A 74 -14.51 29.27 -12.33
CA TYR A 74 -13.28 28.49 -12.36
C TYR A 74 -13.52 27.00 -12.11
N LYS A 75 -14.40 26.65 -11.16
CA LYS A 75 -14.77 25.26 -10.87
C LYS A 75 -15.39 24.59 -12.10
N LYS A 76 -16.33 25.25 -12.78
CA LYS A 76 -16.94 24.74 -14.01
C LYS A 76 -15.90 24.45 -15.09
N LYS A 77 -14.97 25.38 -15.34
CA LYS A 77 -13.86 25.18 -16.30
C LYS A 77 -12.97 23.99 -15.93
N LEU A 78 -12.74 23.78 -14.63
CA LEU A 78 -11.93 22.66 -14.15
C LEU A 78 -12.66 21.33 -14.34
N GLU A 79 -13.97 21.28 -14.08
CA GLU A 79 -14.82 20.12 -14.31
C GLU A 79 -14.89 19.76 -15.80
N GLU A 80 -15.05 20.74 -16.68
CA GLU A 80 -15.02 20.54 -18.15
C GLU A 80 -13.67 19.93 -18.59
N ARG A 81 -12.55 20.50 -18.13
CA ARG A 81 -11.21 19.95 -18.41
C ARG A 81 -11.04 18.53 -17.87
N HIS A 82 -11.56 18.24 -16.67
CA HIS A 82 -11.47 16.90 -16.10
C HIS A 82 -12.29 15.89 -16.91
N ALA A 83 -13.51 16.25 -17.31
CA ALA A 83 -14.37 15.42 -18.16
C ALA A 83 -13.73 15.14 -19.53
N GLU A 84 -13.07 16.12 -20.14
CA GLU A 84 -12.32 15.94 -21.38
C GLU A 84 -11.16 14.95 -21.22
N ILE A 85 -10.39 15.05 -20.13
CA ILE A 85 -9.28 14.14 -19.82
C ILE A 85 -9.83 12.73 -19.56
N GLU A 86 -10.93 12.61 -18.81
CA GLU A 86 -11.57 11.34 -18.50
C GLU A 86 -12.12 10.65 -19.76
N ALA A 87 -12.76 11.39 -20.65
CA ALA A 87 -13.22 10.87 -21.94
C ALA A 87 -12.05 10.37 -22.80
N LYS A 88 -10.97 11.15 -22.90
CA LYS A 88 -9.77 10.76 -23.67
C LYS A 88 -9.07 9.53 -23.08
N THR A 89 -8.96 9.46 -21.75
CA THR A 89 -8.36 8.31 -21.08
C THR A 89 -9.21 7.06 -21.23
N LYS A 90 -10.54 7.18 -21.19
CA LYS A 90 -11.46 6.07 -21.46
C LYS A 90 -11.35 5.57 -22.91
N GLN A 91 -11.33 6.47 -23.89
CA GLN A 91 -11.15 6.12 -25.30
C GLN A 91 -9.84 5.36 -25.54
N LYS A 92 -8.72 5.87 -25.00
CA LYS A 92 -7.42 5.19 -25.09
C LYS A 92 -7.45 3.79 -24.48
N ARG A 93 -8.05 3.64 -23.29
CA ARG A 93 -8.19 2.32 -22.65
C ARG A 93 -9.02 1.35 -23.48
N GLU A 94 -10.09 1.81 -24.12
CA GLU A 94 -10.92 0.98 -24.99
C GLU A 94 -10.19 0.57 -26.27
N GLU A 95 -9.40 1.47 -26.85
CA GLU A 95 -8.52 1.19 -28.00
C GLU A 95 -7.44 0.18 -27.64
N GLU A 96 -6.72 0.38 -26.55
CA GLU A 96 -5.70 -0.55 -26.03
C GLU A 96 -6.30 -1.94 -25.77
N LEU A 97 -7.49 -2.01 -25.16
CA LEU A 97 -8.17 -3.28 -24.93
C LEU A 97 -8.54 -3.97 -26.24
N ARG A 98 -8.99 -3.21 -27.24
CA ARG A 98 -9.35 -3.74 -28.56
C ARG A 98 -8.11 -4.24 -29.31
N GLU A 99 -7.01 -3.50 -29.25
CA GLU A 99 -5.73 -3.91 -29.82
C GLU A 99 -5.20 -5.17 -29.15
N ARG A 100 -5.25 -5.24 -27.82
CA ARG A 100 -4.86 -6.43 -27.06
C ARG A 100 -5.71 -7.65 -27.43
N LYS A 101 -7.02 -7.49 -27.59
CA LYS A 101 -7.90 -8.57 -28.07
C LYS A 101 -7.52 -9.05 -29.48
N LYS A 102 -7.29 -8.12 -30.41
CA LYS A 102 -6.83 -8.47 -31.77
C LYS A 102 -5.45 -9.15 -31.77
N GLN A 103 -4.54 -8.72 -30.90
CA GLN A 103 -3.23 -9.36 -30.75
C GLN A 103 -3.36 -10.78 -30.22
N LEU A 104 -4.26 -11.01 -29.25
CA LEU A 104 -4.57 -12.36 -28.74
C LEU A 104 -5.25 -13.24 -29.81
N GLU A 105 -6.18 -12.70 -30.60
CA GLU A 105 -6.83 -13.44 -31.70
C GLU A 105 -5.85 -13.80 -32.82
N ASN A 106 -4.93 -12.89 -33.15
CA ASN A 106 -3.90 -13.12 -34.17
C ASN A 106 -2.68 -13.88 -33.64
N TYR A 107 -2.58 -14.10 -32.32
CA TYR A 107 -1.50 -14.85 -31.72
C TYR A 107 -1.61 -16.31 -32.14
N LYS A 108 -0.71 -16.73 -33.02
CA LYS A 108 -0.49 -18.14 -33.33
C LYS A 108 0.64 -18.62 -32.43
N GLU A 109 0.39 -19.70 -31.69
CA GLU A 109 1.39 -20.35 -30.86
C GLU A 109 2.64 -20.66 -31.70
N ALA A 110 3.81 -20.26 -31.22
CA ALA A 110 5.07 -20.65 -31.84
C ALA A 110 5.19 -22.19 -31.79
N GLY A 111 5.72 -22.83 -32.84
CA GLY A 111 5.75 -24.30 -32.96
C GLY A 111 6.47 -25.04 -31.81
N TRP A 112 7.37 -24.38 -31.07
CA TRP A 112 7.99 -24.91 -29.85
C TRP A 112 7.05 -24.90 -28.63
N SER A 113 6.03 -24.02 -28.63
CA SER A 113 4.99 -23.93 -27.60
C SER A 113 3.73 -24.74 -27.96
N ALA A 114 3.65 -25.30 -29.16
CA ALA A 114 2.55 -26.17 -29.54
C ALA A 114 2.63 -27.46 -28.72
N MET A 115 1.65 -27.68 -27.85
CA MET A 115 1.63 -28.78 -26.88
C MET A 115 1.81 -30.17 -27.50
N SER A 116 1.55 -30.33 -28.79
CA SER A 116 1.70 -31.59 -29.52
C SER A 116 3.14 -32.11 -29.65
N GLY A 117 4.14 -31.23 -29.63
CA GLY A 117 5.56 -31.65 -29.63
C GLY A 117 6.00 -32.07 -28.24
N LEU A 118 5.68 -31.24 -27.26
CA LEU A 118 5.97 -31.46 -25.84
C LEU A 118 5.29 -32.73 -25.30
N GLU A 119 4.06 -33.02 -25.73
CA GLU A 119 3.33 -34.23 -25.33
C GLU A 119 4.03 -35.52 -25.80
N LYS A 120 4.62 -35.52 -27.00
CA LYS A 120 5.38 -36.67 -27.50
C LYS A 120 6.69 -36.84 -26.74
N ASP A 121 7.37 -35.75 -26.44
CA ASP A 121 8.62 -35.78 -25.67
C ASP A 121 8.36 -36.25 -24.22
N LEU A 122 7.24 -35.84 -23.61
CA LEU A 122 6.81 -36.33 -22.30
C LEU A 122 6.47 -37.83 -22.32
N GLN A 123 5.76 -38.32 -23.33
CA GLN A 123 5.47 -39.76 -23.48
C GLN A 123 6.74 -40.59 -23.66
N GLN A 124 7.75 -40.07 -24.37
CA GLN A 124 9.04 -40.74 -24.51
C GLN A 124 9.80 -40.79 -23.19
N LEU A 125 9.76 -39.71 -22.41
CA LEU A 125 10.38 -39.68 -21.08
C LEU A 125 9.67 -40.62 -20.10
N GLU A 126 8.34 -40.67 -20.11
CA GLU A 126 7.55 -41.60 -19.29
C GLU A 126 7.89 -43.05 -19.60
N ALA A 127 7.91 -43.44 -20.88
CA ALA A 127 8.30 -44.79 -21.29
C ALA A 127 9.74 -45.15 -20.90
N HIS A 128 10.67 -44.20 -21.04
CA HIS A 128 12.07 -44.41 -20.65
C HIS A 128 12.24 -44.52 -19.13
N LEU A 129 11.43 -43.81 -18.35
CA LEU A 129 11.42 -43.90 -16.89
C LEU A 129 10.78 -45.21 -16.43
N ASP A 130 9.69 -45.66 -17.05
CA ASP A 130 9.06 -46.95 -16.76
C ASP A 130 9.99 -48.13 -17.07
N GLU A 131 10.78 -48.05 -18.15
CA GLU A 131 11.74 -49.10 -18.51
C GLU A 131 12.92 -49.18 -17.52
N HIS A 132 13.34 -48.05 -16.93
CA HIS A 132 14.46 -48.00 -16.00
C HIS A 132 14.07 -48.11 -14.52
N PHE A 133 12.85 -47.72 -14.14
CA PHE A 133 12.41 -47.57 -12.76
C PHE A 133 10.99 -48.12 -12.47
N GLY A 134 10.29 -48.69 -13.46
CA GLY A 134 8.90 -49.15 -13.33
C GLY A 134 8.71 -50.46 -12.55
N GLU A 135 9.77 -51.20 -12.24
CA GLU A 135 9.71 -52.33 -11.30
C GLU A 135 9.94 -51.85 -9.85
N VAL A 136 8.98 -51.10 -9.31
CA VAL A 136 8.77 -51.06 -7.85
C VAL A 136 7.68 -52.07 -7.52
N ASN A 137 8.14 -53.28 -7.21
CA ASN A 137 7.32 -54.32 -6.59
C ASN A 137 6.88 -53.83 -5.20
N ASP A 138 5.57 -53.64 -5.00
CA ASP A 138 4.95 -53.50 -3.67
C ASP A 138 5.20 -54.80 -2.87
N GLY A 139 6.33 -54.87 -2.17
CA GLY A 139 6.70 -55.99 -1.31
C GLY A 139 7.69 -55.57 -0.22
N PRO A 140 7.50 -55.99 1.04
CA PRO A 140 8.02 -55.30 2.23
C PRO A 140 9.51 -55.57 2.43
N LEU A 141 10.29 -54.51 2.59
CA LEU A 141 11.69 -54.61 3.03
C LEU A 141 11.77 -54.26 4.52
N ASP A 142 12.00 -55.30 5.32
CA ASP A 142 12.36 -55.20 6.73
C ASP A 142 13.62 -56.03 7.02
N GLU A 143 14.42 -55.47 7.93
CA GLU A 143 15.49 -56.05 8.75
C GLU A 143 16.79 -56.58 8.10
N ASN A 144 17.80 -55.68 8.17
CA ASN A 144 19.05 -55.89 8.93
C ASN A 144 20.22 -56.68 8.29
N ASP A 145 21.26 -55.94 7.86
CA ASP A 145 22.66 -56.40 7.88
C ASP A 145 23.56 -55.21 8.27
N GLU A 146 23.86 -55.12 9.58
CA GLU A 146 24.96 -54.35 10.17
C GLU A 146 26.28 -55.08 9.81
N LEU A 147 27.43 -54.44 9.51
CA LEU A 147 28.24 -53.69 10.48
C LEU A 147 29.56 -53.17 9.83
N CYS A 148 29.79 -51.84 9.92
CA CYS A 148 31.02 -51.10 10.31
C CYS A 148 32.31 -51.08 9.43
N GLU A 149 33.17 -50.04 9.44
CA GLU A 149 33.49 -49.11 10.54
C GLU A 149 34.20 -47.81 10.06
N ASN A 150 33.76 -46.67 10.62
CA ASN A 150 34.46 -45.40 10.93
C ASN A 150 35.03 -44.46 9.84
N GLY A 151 34.33 -43.34 9.68
CA GLY A 151 34.80 -42.06 9.15
C GLY A 151 33.74 -40.99 9.32
N GLU A 152 33.56 -40.52 10.56
CA GLU A 152 32.71 -39.39 10.95
C GLU A 152 33.02 -38.15 10.09
N GLU A 153 32.05 -37.61 9.33
CA GLU A 153 31.81 -36.16 9.26
C GLU A 153 30.53 -35.86 8.46
N GLU A 154 29.47 -35.65 9.22
CA GLU A 154 28.29 -34.86 8.93
C GLU A 154 28.65 -33.54 8.20
N LEU A 155 28.33 -33.41 6.90
CA LEU A 155 28.38 -32.11 6.22
C LEU A 155 27.07 -31.80 5.48
N TYR A 156 26.11 -31.40 6.30
CA TYR A 156 24.98 -30.53 5.98
C TYR A 156 25.48 -29.34 5.13
N LEU A 157 24.98 -29.19 3.90
CA LEU A 157 25.15 -27.98 3.10
C LEU A 157 23.78 -27.52 2.58
N ASP A 158 22.89 -27.20 3.52
CA ASP A 158 21.73 -26.32 3.29
C ASP A 158 22.18 -24.85 3.41
N ASP A 159 23.15 -24.45 2.58
CA ASP A 159 23.54 -23.05 2.45
C ASP A 159 22.84 -22.48 1.21
N LEU A 160 21.55 -22.11 1.34
CA LEU A 160 20.89 -21.31 0.31
C LEU A 160 21.72 -20.04 0.07
N TYR A 161 22.14 -19.81 -1.18
CA TYR A 161 22.97 -18.67 -1.57
C TYR A 161 22.22 -17.74 -2.52
N CYS A 162 22.23 -16.42 -2.24
CA CYS A 162 21.64 -15.42 -3.11
C CYS A 162 22.68 -14.76 -4.03
N VAL A 163 22.62 -15.04 -5.34
CA VAL A 163 23.50 -14.47 -6.37
C VAL A 163 23.29 -12.96 -6.57
N ALA A 164 22.11 -12.42 -6.27
CA ALA A 164 21.85 -10.97 -6.40
C ALA A 164 22.55 -10.15 -5.31
N CYS A 165 22.76 -10.75 -4.14
CA CYS A 165 23.25 -10.06 -2.94
C CYS A 165 24.63 -10.56 -2.48
N ASN A 166 25.16 -11.63 -3.10
CA ASN A 166 26.36 -12.37 -2.69
C ASN A 166 26.38 -12.71 -1.18
N LYS A 167 25.26 -13.22 -0.67
CA LYS A 167 25.08 -13.59 0.75
C LYS A 167 24.50 -14.99 0.87
N SER A 168 25.01 -15.80 1.81
CA SER A 168 24.39 -17.04 2.26
C SER A 168 23.29 -16.72 3.28
N PHE A 169 22.17 -17.44 3.18
CA PHE A 169 21.07 -17.35 4.15
C PHE A 169 21.46 -18.15 5.40
N LYS A 170 21.37 -17.53 6.57
CA LYS A 170 21.48 -18.26 7.84
C LYS A 170 20.09 -18.81 8.15
N SER A 171 19.90 -20.13 8.05
CA SER A 171 18.76 -20.77 8.69
C SER A 171 19.06 -20.85 10.20
N ASP A 172 18.15 -20.34 11.02
CA ASP A 172 18.17 -20.59 12.48
C ASP A 172 17.67 -22.02 12.71
N LYS A 173 18.43 -22.80 13.49
CA LYS A 173 17.99 -24.07 14.08
C LYS A 173 17.05 -23.81 15.27
#